data_AF-A0A6N7ZTJ9-F1
#
_entry.id   AF-A0A6N7ZTJ9-F1
#
_cell.length_a   1.000
_cell.length_b   1.000
_cell.length_c   1.000
_cell.angle_alpha   90.00
_cell.angle_beta   90.00
_cell.angle_gamma   90.00
#
_symmetry.space_group_name_H-M   'P 1'
#
loop_
_entity.id
_entity.type
_entity.pdbx_description
1 polymer ?
#
loop_
_entity_poly.entity_id
_entity_poly.type
_entity_poly.pdbx_seq_one_letter_code
_entity_poly.pdbx_strand_id
1 'polypeptide(L)'
;MSKAIKRDIEDALSDELERDSLKRMIYFTKREAEKDGRAFCAYFLQMALSCLDEETDEMNEIVRAKITRIPVQADSKTTPAA
;
A
#
# COMPACT_ATOMS: atom_id res chain seq x y z
N MET A 1 -13.39 27.50 -13.27
CA MET A 1 -14.04 26.38 -12.54
C MET A 1 -14.07 25.10 -13.39
N SER A 2 -14.71 25.07 -14.57
CA SER A 2 -14.86 23.81 -15.36
C SER A 2 -13.59 23.22 -15.96
N LYS A 3 -12.51 24.00 -16.09
CA LYS A 3 -11.25 23.52 -16.71
C LYS A 3 -10.32 22.79 -15.72
N ALA A 4 -10.43 23.10 -14.42
CA ALA A 4 -9.70 22.40 -13.36
C ALA A 4 -10.29 21.00 -13.14
N ILE A 5 -11.62 20.92 -13.01
CA ILE A 5 -12.37 19.67 -12.84
C ILE A 5 -12.09 18.66 -13.98
N LYS A 6 -11.97 19.14 -15.23
CA LYS A 6 -11.63 18.26 -16.36
C LYS A 6 -10.23 17.66 -16.24
N ARG A 7 -9.27 18.46 -15.75
CA ARG A 7 -7.88 18.03 -15.58
C ARG A 7 -7.76 17.00 -14.46
N ASP A 8 -8.47 17.21 -13.35
CA ASP A 8 -8.51 16.27 -12.23
C ASP A 8 -9.10 14.91 -12.64
N ILE A 9 -10.09 14.89 -13.55
CA ILE A 9 -10.67 13.66 -14.11
C ILE A 9 -9.70 12.97 -15.08
N GLU A 10 -9.01 13.73 -15.92
CA GLU A 10 -8.00 13.19 -16.85
C GLU A 10 -6.81 12.59 -16.09
N ASP A 11 -6.35 13.24 -15.02
CA ASP A 11 -5.27 12.76 -14.17
C ASP A 11 -5.70 11.48 -13.40
N ALA A 12 -6.92 11.43 -12.87
CA ALA A 12 -7.45 10.23 -12.21
C ALA A 12 -7.59 9.03 -13.16
N LEU A 13 -8.04 9.25 -14.39
CA LEU A 13 -8.11 8.21 -15.43
C LEU A 13 -6.72 7.72 -15.86
N SER A 14 -5.72 8.62 -15.88
CA SER A 14 -4.34 8.26 -16.16
C SER A 14 -3.76 7.38 -15.05
N ASP A 15 -3.98 7.75 -13.78
CA ASP A 15 -3.53 6.97 -12.62
C ASP A 15 -4.15 5.56 -12.59
N GLU A 16 -5.45 5.44 -12.90
CA GLU A 16 -6.10 4.12 -13.02
C GLU A 16 -5.49 3.28 -14.14
N LEU A 17 -5.24 3.88 -15.31
CA LEU A 17 -4.63 3.19 -16.45
C LEU A 17 -3.20 2.71 -16.14
N GLU A 18 -2.42 3.55 -15.46
CA GLU A 18 -1.06 3.23 -15.02
C GLU A 18 -1.05 2.09 -13.99
N ARG A 19 -1.97 2.14 -13.01
CA ARG A 19 -2.14 1.05 -12.03
C ARG A 19 -2.51 -0.26 -12.71
N ASP A 20 -3.44 -0.24 -13.66
CA ASP A 20 -3.85 -1.43 -14.42
C ASP A 20 -2.71 -1.99 -15.27
N SER A 21 -1.93 -1.11 -15.89
CA SER A 21 -0.73 -1.50 -16.64
C SER A 21 0.29 -2.19 -15.73
N LEU A 22 0.54 -1.63 -14.55
CA LEU A 22 1.45 -2.18 -13.54
C LEU A 22 0.96 -3.53 -13.01
N LYS A 23 -0.34 -3.68 -12.70
CA LYS A 23 -0.94 -4.97 -12.29
C LYS A 23 -0.73 -6.05 -13.35
N ARG A 24 -1.00 -5.73 -14.62
CA ARG A 24 -0.77 -6.67 -15.74
C ARG A 24 0.69 -7.09 -15.82
N MET A 25 1.61 -6.14 -15.73
CA MET A 25 3.05 -6.42 -15.76
C MET A 25 3.47 -7.35 -14.61
N ILE A 26 3.08 -7.06 -13.36
CA ILE A 26 3.40 -7.89 -12.21
C ILE A 26 2.82 -9.30 -12.36
N TYR A 27 1.59 -9.43 -12.89
CA TYR A 27 0.98 -10.73 -13.16
C TYR A 27 1.80 -11.57 -14.15
N PHE A 28 2.25 -10.99 -15.27
CA PHE A 28 3.08 -11.70 -16.23
C PHE A 28 4.45 -12.08 -15.64
N THR A 29 5.09 -11.16 -14.92
CA THR A 29 6.37 -11.44 -14.25
C THR A 29 6.22 -12.55 -13.21
N LYS A 30 5.11 -12.58 -12.46
CA LYS A 30 4.82 -13.63 -11.48
C LYS A 30 4.74 -14.99 -12.16
N ARG A 31 4.03 -15.09 -13.29
CA ARG A 31 3.91 -16.35 -14.05
C ARG A 31 5.25 -16.86 -14.55
N GLU A 32 6.12 -15.98 -15.06
CA GLU A 32 7.48 -16.39 -15.45
C GLU A 32 8.33 -16.80 -14.24
N ALA A 33 8.20 -16.11 -13.10
CA ALA A 33 8.88 -16.50 -11.87
C ALA A 33 8.42 -17.87 -11.34
N GLU A 34 7.13 -18.19 -11.42
CA GLU A 34 6.56 -19.50 -11.08
C GLU A 34 7.10 -20.60 -12.02
N LYS A 35 7.12 -20.32 -13.32
CA LYS A 35 7.66 -21.23 -14.35
C LYS A 35 9.14 -21.54 -14.17
N ASP A 36 9.92 -20.53 -13.76
CA ASP A 36 11.35 -20.67 -13.45
C ASP A 36 11.62 -21.32 -12.09
N GLY A 37 10.59 -21.64 -11.29
CA GLY A 37 10.76 -22.18 -9.94
C GLY A 37 11.30 -21.16 -8.92
N ARG A 38 11.24 -19.85 -9.23
CA ARG A 38 11.67 -18.76 -8.35
C ARG A 38 10.57 -18.42 -7.35
N ALA A 39 10.30 -19.34 -6.43
CA ALA A 39 9.19 -19.27 -5.48
C ALA A 39 9.18 -17.97 -4.65
N PHE A 40 10.35 -17.50 -4.17
CA PHE A 40 10.45 -16.25 -3.42
C PHE A 40 10.06 -15.03 -4.27
N CYS A 41 10.49 -14.98 -5.53
CA CYS A 41 10.14 -13.89 -6.44
C CYS A 41 8.64 -13.89 -6.74
N ALA A 42 8.05 -15.06 -6.99
CA ALA A 42 6.61 -15.18 -7.21
C ALA A 42 5.79 -14.74 -5.98
N TYR A 43 6.24 -15.10 -4.79
CA TYR A 43 5.64 -14.66 -3.53
C TYR A 43 5.70 -13.12 -3.37
N PHE A 44 6.86 -12.51 -3.63
CA PHE A 44 7.01 -11.07 -3.53
C PHE A 44 6.11 -10.32 -4.53
N LEU A 45 5.99 -10.83 -5.75
CA LEU A 45 5.10 -10.28 -6.78
C LEU A 45 3.62 -10.45 -6.42
N GLN A 46 3.26 -11.54 -5.74
CA GLN A 46 1.91 -11.73 -5.21
C GLN A 46 1.59 -10.69 -4.13
N MET A 47 2.53 -10.40 -3.24
CA MET A 47 2.37 -9.37 -2.21
C MET A 47 2.23 -7.97 -2.84
N ALA A 48 3.05 -7.67 -3.86
CA ALA A 48 2.94 -6.42 -4.61
C ALA A 48 1.56 -6.25 -5.29
N LEU A 49 0.98 -7.32 -5.85
CA LEU A 49 -0.39 -7.29 -6.39
C LEU A 49 -1.42 -6.97 -5.30
N SER A 50 -1.32 -7.63 -4.14
CA SER A 50 -2.22 -7.35 -3.01
C SER A 50 -2.14 -5.89 -2.57
N CYS A 51 -0.96 -5.28 -2.52
CA CYS A 51 -0.81 -3.85 -2.21
C CYS A 51 -1.41 -2.91 -3.26
N LEU A 52 -1.52 -3.35 -4.52
CA LEU A 52 -2.14 -2.57 -5.61
C LEU A 52 -3.65 -2.78 -5.69
N ASP A 53 -4.17 -3.88 -5.16
CA ASP A 53 -5.60 -4.18 -5.09
C ASP A 53 -6.25 -3.64 -3.81
N GLU A 54 -5.51 -3.60 -2.70
CA GLU A 54 -6.01 -3.05 -1.45
C GLU A 54 -6.20 -1.53 -1.59
N GLU A 55 -7.47 -1.11 -1.46
CA GLU A 55 -7.89 0.18 -0.92
C GLU A 55 -7.11 0.41 0.38
N THR A 56 -5.91 0.96 0.21
CA THR A 56 -4.92 1.08 1.25
C THR A 56 -5.45 2.02 2.33
N ASP A 57 -6.41 2.87 2.02
CA ASP A 57 -7.03 3.76 2.99
C ASP A 57 -8.12 3.06 3.82
N GLU A 58 -9.11 2.37 3.22
CA GLU A 58 -10.15 1.66 3.98
C GLU A 58 -9.57 0.54 4.85
N MET A 59 -8.65 -0.26 4.31
CA MET A 59 -8.01 -1.34 5.08
C MET A 59 -7.16 -0.77 6.22
N ASN A 60 -6.41 0.31 5.98
CA ASN A 60 -5.64 0.96 7.04
C ASN A 60 -6.54 1.63 8.08
N GLU A 61 -7.69 2.18 7.71
CA GLU A 61 -8.67 2.73 8.65
C GLU A 61 -9.29 1.63 9.52
N ILE A 62 -9.67 0.49 8.95
CA ILE A 62 -10.17 -0.68 9.70
C ILE A 62 -9.10 -1.21 10.66
N VAL A 63 -7.84 -1.30 10.21
CA VAL A 63 -6.72 -1.74 11.05
C VAL A 63 -6.46 -0.74 12.17
N ARG A 64 -6.43 0.57 11.88
CA ARG A 64 -6.30 1.63 12.90
C ARG A 64 -7.44 1.60 13.93
N ALA A 65 -8.67 1.32 13.49
CA ALA A 65 -9.83 1.21 14.37
C ALA A 65 -9.74 0.00 15.32
N LYS A 66 -9.04 -1.07 14.93
CA LYS A 66 -8.86 -2.30 15.73
C LYS A 66 -7.62 -2.30 16.62
N ILE A 67 -6.70 -1.35 16.46
CA ILE A 67 -5.50 -1.25 17.29
C ILE A 67 -5.81 -0.43 18.56
N THR A 68 -5.92 -1.11 19.70
CA THR A 68 -5.98 -0.45 21.01
C THR A 68 -4.61 0.10 21.35
N ARG A 69 -4.50 1.43 21.41
CA ARG A 69 -3.24 2.11 21.78
C ARG A 69 -2.93 1.82 23.25
N ILE A 70 -1.89 1.03 23.52
CA ILE A 70 -1.42 0.79 24.89
C ILE A 70 -0.71 2.07 25.36
N PRO A 71 -1.18 2.74 26.42
CA PRO A 71 -0.48 3.90 26.96
C PRO A 71 0.86 3.44 27.53
N VAL A 72 1.96 3.89 26.93
CA VAL A 72 3.29 3.74 27.50
C VAL A 72 3.33 4.67 28.72
N GLN A 73 3.41 4.09 29.92
CA GLN A 73 3.60 4.85 31.15
C GLN A 73 4.95 5.57 31.03
N ALA A 74 4.92 6.91 31.01
CA ALA A 74 6.13 7.69 31.17
C ALA A 74 6.64 7.45 32.59
N ASP A 75 7.67 6.62 32.73
CA ASP A 75 8.35 6.40 34.01
C ASP A 75 8.89 7.73 34.53
N SER A 76 8.19 8.27 35.52
CA SER A 76 8.49 9.53 36.18
C SER A 76 9.62 9.36 37.19
N LYS A 77 10.84 9.07 36.74
CA LYS A 77 12.04 9.10 37.62
C LYS A 77 13.31 9.46 36.86
N THR A 78 13.67 10.75 36.83
CA THR A 78 15.04 11.18 37.17
C THR A 78 15.07 12.67 37.53
N THR A 79 15.29 12.92 38.82
CA THR A 79 15.55 14.21 39.45
C THR A 79 16.81 14.87 38.86
N PRO A 80 16.84 16.19 38.56
CA PRO A 80 18.09 16.90 38.36
C PRO A 80 18.72 17.18 39.73
N ALA A 81 19.88 16.60 40.00
CA ALA A 81 20.70 16.97 41.14
C ALA A 81 21.30 18.36 40.89
N ALA A 82 21.04 19.29 41.82
CA ALA A 82 21.77 20.53 41.99
C ALA A 82 23.01 20.31 42.84
#